data_AF-A0A1E4EYT2-F1
#
_entry.id   AF-A0A1E4EYT2-F1
#
_cell.length_a   1.000
_cell.length_b   1.000
_cell.length_c   1.000
_cell.angle_alpha   90.00
_cell.angle_beta   90.00
_cell.angle_gamma   90.00
#
_symmetry.space_group_name_H-M   'P 1'
#
loop_
_entity.id
_entity.type
_entity.pdbx_description
1 polymer ?
#
loop_
_entity_poly.entity_id
_entity_poly.type
_entity_poly.pdbx_seq_one_letter_code
_entity_poly.pdbx_strand_id
1 'polypeptide(L)'
;MIFFEDEHGLACLPEELIASIVPAFPDRRRVVTADGTVGYLPGPGECWVNGRFLQNCLDPAHFPHSPADPRPAYQPEPFWSLEKTAQGLFLHGAGDPIPATNQHLPPFCPCGPRWFFHPRSLRRIEKDGLLLENGRRLRVTPSWKGKVLDSLGLPSLQLLPDSLTRPFLREFPFEIATAPREILQRHFPTAATLIANLLWQTLEYRRLGSSIQYGQTHRGYWYRPLLATLERAGLIPHLRHKTGAELLYNDLLNRMIGEDRLFCYRDLGFSDAFQRDREIGARHPNVILLIEKEDLADMGQAAARHFGITWTVTGGVSRLVSTEFFVYALQAVFTQSVRVLVFGDFDPGGRLAGFSHVEHLARFGISCPAGPEFLITPEVFTSEELRLFSRPLSASDGRVDEFVAQTGGIGGQARGIHADWLQPPERLVEILDGRLRGQGA
;
A
#
# COMPACT_ATOMS: atom_id res chain seq x y z
N MET A 1 -12.34 -21.59 18.39
CA MET A 1 -11.08 -21.66 17.59
C MET A 1 -10.88 -20.29 16.98
N ILE A 2 -9.66 -19.77 17.02
CA ILE A 2 -9.29 -18.47 16.46
C ILE A 2 -8.41 -18.71 15.23
N PHE A 3 -8.80 -18.15 14.09
CA PHE A 3 -8.05 -18.18 12.83
C PHE A 3 -7.51 -16.78 12.56
N PHE A 4 -6.20 -16.63 12.38
CA PHE A 4 -5.55 -15.33 12.21
C PHE A 4 -4.33 -15.47 11.32
N GLU A 5 -3.86 -14.36 10.73
CA GLU A 5 -2.65 -14.38 9.91
C GLU A 5 -1.43 -13.88 10.67
N ASP A 6 -0.37 -14.68 10.65
CA ASP A 6 0.98 -14.32 11.10
C ASP A 6 1.92 -14.12 9.89
N GLU A 7 3.20 -13.82 10.16
CA GLU A 7 4.21 -13.60 9.12
C GLU A 7 4.49 -14.83 8.24
N HIS A 8 3.97 -16.00 8.63
CA HIS A 8 4.10 -17.26 7.92
C HIS A 8 2.79 -17.67 7.23
N GLY A 9 1.72 -16.87 7.33
CA GLY A 9 0.39 -17.12 6.75
C GLY A 9 -0.69 -17.49 7.78
N LEU A 10 -1.68 -18.30 7.37
CA LEU A 10 -2.86 -18.59 8.17
C LEU A 10 -2.59 -19.57 9.32
N ALA A 11 -2.65 -19.06 10.54
CA ALA A 11 -2.59 -19.81 11.79
C ALA A 11 -3.99 -20.07 12.35
N CYS A 12 -4.10 -21.14 13.15
CA CYS A 12 -5.32 -21.57 13.79
C CYS A 12 -5.01 -22.09 15.18
N LEU A 13 -5.61 -21.51 16.22
CA LEU A 13 -5.38 -21.93 17.59
C LEU A 13 -6.69 -22.01 18.39
N PRO A 14 -6.80 -22.95 19.34
CA PRO A 14 -7.78 -22.88 20.41
C PRO A 14 -7.68 -21.55 21.16
N GLU A 15 -8.80 -21.03 21.63
CA GLU A 15 -8.87 -19.75 22.36
C GLU A 15 -8.01 -19.77 23.62
N GLU A 16 -7.90 -20.94 24.24
CA GLU A 16 -7.10 -21.19 25.43
C GLU A 16 -5.60 -20.99 25.19
N LEU A 17 -5.14 -21.04 23.92
CA LEU A 17 -3.75 -20.77 23.51
C LEU A 17 -3.53 -19.33 23.03
N ILE A 18 -4.56 -18.48 23.09
CA ILE A 18 -4.44 -17.06 22.79
C ILE A 18 -4.22 -16.28 24.10
N ALA A 19 -3.17 -15.46 24.12
CA ALA A 19 -2.82 -14.60 25.23
C ALA A 19 -3.60 -13.28 25.20
N SER A 20 -3.77 -12.68 24.02
CA SER A 20 -4.56 -11.46 23.87
C SER A 20 -5.14 -11.31 22.45
N ILE A 21 -6.28 -10.64 22.38
CA ILE A 21 -6.88 -10.11 21.16
C ILE A 21 -7.22 -8.64 21.44
N VAL A 22 -6.55 -7.70 20.79
CA VAL A 22 -6.74 -6.26 21.04
C VAL A 22 -6.92 -5.48 19.74
N PRO A 23 -7.57 -4.31 19.74
CA PRO A 23 -7.71 -3.50 18.54
C PRO A 23 -6.35 -3.08 17.97
N ALA A 24 -6.25 -3.02 16.64
CA ALA A 24 -5.06 -2.61 15.92
C ALA A 24 -5.44 -1.87 14.62
N PHE A 25 -4.61 -0.89 14.24
CA PHE A 25 -4.80 -0.10 13.01
C PHE A 25 -4.58 -0.99 11.74
N PRO A 26 -5.29 -0.78 10.60
CA PRO A 26 -6.31 0.23 10.30
C PRO A 26 -7.76 -0.14 10.61
N ASP A 27 -8.06 -1.43 10.69
CA ASP A 27 -9.34 -1.99 11.14
C ASP A 27 -9.13 -3.50 11.29
N ARG A 28 -8.28 -3.86 12.26
CA ARG A 28 -7.91 -5.24 12.54
C ARG A 28 -7.76 -5.43 14.04
N ARG A 29 -7.57 -6.67 14.46
CA ARG A 29 -7.25 -6.99 15.85
C ARG A 29 -5.93 -7.75 15.92
N ARG A 30 -5.00 -7.26 16.73
CA ARG A 30 -3.75 -7.95 17.03
C ARG A 30 -4.06 -9.16 17.91
N VAL A 31 -3.56 -10.30 17.49
CA VAL A 31 -3.59 -11.55 18.24
C VAL A 31 -2.18 -11.83 18.74
N VAL A 32 -2.04 -12.11 20.04
CA VAL A 32 -0.81 -12.62 20.64
C VAL A 32 -1.10 -14.00 21.19
N THR A 33 -0.28 -14.98 20.81
CA THR A 33 -0.39 -16.37 21.24
C THR A 33 0.39 -16.63 22.52
N ALA A 34 0.17 -17.80 23.12
CA ALA A 34 0.90 -18.28 24.29
C ALA A 34 2.43 -18.32 24.11
N ASP A 35 2.91 -18.54 22.89
CA ASP A 35 4.34 -18.60 22.55
C ASP A 35 4.93 -17.26 22.08
N GLY A 36 4.13 -16.18 22.11
CA GLY A 36 4.56 -14.84 21.71
C GLY A 36 4.49 -14.56 20.21
N THR A 37 3.95 -15.48 19.41
CA THR A 37 3.62 -15.21 18.00
C THR A 37 2.59 -14.08 17.91
N VAL A 38 2.80 -13.17 16.97
CA VAL A 38 1.93 -12.02 16.71
C VAL A 38 1.28 -12.19 15.35
N GLY A 39 -0.03 -12.08 15.30
CA GLY A 39 -0.78 -12.06 14.05
C GLY A 39 -2.03 -11.20 14.14
N TYR A 40 -2.90 -11.27 13.12
CA TYR A 40 -4.03 -10.36 13.00
C TYR A 40 -5.30 -11.02 12.49
N LEU A 41 -6.42 -10.55 13.02
CA LEU A 41 -7.79 -10.81 12.58
C LEU A 41 -8.32 -9.60 11.80
N PRO A 42 -9.11 -9.79 10.73
CA PRO A 42 -9.76 -8.68 10.04
C PRO A 42 -10.89 -8.08 10.89
N GLY A 43 -11.07 -6.77 10.74
CA GLY A 43 -12.23 -6.03 11.20
C GLY A 43 -12.41 -5.95 12.73
N PRO A 44 -13.50 -5.30 13.16
CA PRO A 44 -13.88 -5.22 14.56
C PRO A 44 -14.33 -6.58 15.10
N GLY A 45 -14.40 -6.68 16.42
CA GLY A 45 -14.96 -7.84 17.10
C GLY A 45 -14.51 -7.90 18.55
N GLU A 46 -14.74 -9.04 19.20
CA GLU A 46 -14.39 -9.20 20.61
C GLU A 46 -12.87 -9.02 20.82
N CYS A 47 -12.54 -8.27 21.87
CA CYS A 47 -11.18 -8.06 22.35
C CYS A 47 -11.11 -8.43 23.82
N TRP A 48 -10.02 -9.08 24.21
CA TRP A 48 -9.81 -9.58 25.55
C TRP A 48 -8.34 -9.92 25.79
N VAL A 49 -7.98 -10.01 27.07
CA VAL A 49 -6.65 -10.41 27.53
C VAL A 49 -6.82 -11.59 28.47
N ASN A 50 -5.98 -12.61 28.33
CA ASN A 50 -5.97 -13.76 29.20
C ASN A 50 -4.92 -13.56 30.30
N GLY A 51 -5.37 -13.27 31.52
CA GLY A 51 -4.51 -12.99 32.67
C GLY A 51 -3.48 -14.06 32.97
N ARG A 52 -3.74 -15.32 32.57
CA ARG A 52 -2.82 -16.45 32.75
C ARG A 52 -1.46 -16.25 32.09
N PHE A 53 -1.42 -15.52 30.97
CA PHE A 53 -0.20 -15.31 30.19
C PHE A 53 0.49 -13.98 30.50
N LEU A 54 -0.08 -13.16 31.39
CA LEU A 54 0.52 -11.89 31.75
C LEU A 54 1.65 -12.08 32.76
N GLN A 55 2.80 -11.48 32.48
CA GLN A 55 3.90 -11.32 33.41
C GLN A 55 4.18 -9.83 33.57
N ASN A 56 4.03 -9.29 34.78
CA ASN A 56 4.17 -7.85 35.05
C ASN A 56 3.34 -6.98 34.08
N CYS A 57 2.09 -7.36 33.84
CA CYS A 57 1.19 -6.68 32.89
C CYS A 57 1.67 -6.69 31.43
N LEU A 58 2.61 -7.56 31.06
CA LEU A 58 3.05 -7.79 29.68
C LEU A 58 2.55 -9.15 29.19
N ASP A 59 2.07 -9.22 27.94
CA ASP A 59 1.80 -10.50 27.29
C ASP A 59 3.10 -11.18 26.79
N PRO A 60 3.04 -12.43 26.27
CA PRO A 60 4.24 -13.13 25.79
C PRO A 60 4.99 -12.43 24.64
N ALA A 61 4.33 -11.53 23.91
CA ALA A 61 4.95 -10.70 22.89
C ALA A 61 5.42 -9.33 23.45
N HIS A 62 5.40 -9.16 24.78
CA HIS A 62 5.81 -7.96 25.51
C HIS A 62 4.94 -6.71 25.28
N PHE A 63 3.70 -6.86 24.80
CA PHE A 63 2.78 -5.72 24.78
C PHE A 63 2.19 -5.47 26.16
N PRO A 64 2.06 -4.20 26.58
CA PRO A 64 1.48 -3.85 27.87
C PRO A 64 -0.05 -3.97 27.85
N HIS A 65 -0.60 -4.47 28.95
CA HIS A 65 -2.04 -4.63 29.17
C HIS A 65 -2.42 -4.24 30.60
N SER A 66 -3.70 -3.94 30.81
CA SER A 66 -4.25 -3.90 32.16
C SER A 66 -4.30 -5.33 32.76
N PRO A 67 -4.26 -5.47 34.10
CA PRO A 67 -4.55 -6.75 34.74
C PRO A 67 -5.87 -7.34 34.23
N ALA A 68 -5.90 -8.67 34.04
CA ALA A 68 -7.06 -9.39 33.53
C ALA A 68 -7.20 -10.74 34.24
N ASP A 69 -8.40 -11.29 34.23
CA ASP A 69 -8.66 -12.60 34.84
C ASP A 69 -8.08 -13.75 33.99
N PRO A 70 -7.59 -14.83 34.61
CA PRO A 70 -7.12 -16.00 33.88
C PRO A 70 -8.28 -16.74 33.22
N ARG A 71 -8.09 -17.16 31.96
CA ARG A 71 -9.01 -18.05 31.25
C ARG A 71 -8.63 -19.54 31.42
N PRO A 72 -9.54 -20.48 31.14
CA PRO A 72 -9.26 -21.92 31.27
C PRO A 72 -8.01 -22.38 30.53
N ALA A 73 -7.33 -23.39 31.08
CA ALA A 73 -6.16 -23.97 30.46
C ALA A 73 -6.52 -24.86 29.27
N TYR A 74 -5.73 -24.79 28.20
CA TYR A 74 -5.86 -25.69 27.06
C TYR A 74 -5.65 -27.14 27.50
N GLN A 75 -6.60 -28.00 27.15
CA GLN A 75 -6.47 -29.45 27.25
C GLN A 75 -6.28 -30.01 25.84
N PRO A 76 -5.13 -30.64 25.54
CA PRO A 76 -4.88 -31.26 24.25
C PRO A 76 -5.88 -32.36 23.95
N GLU A 77 -6.19 -32.52 22.66
CA GLU A 77 -7.06 -33.58 22.21
C GLU A 77 -6.31 -34.91 22.20
N PRO A 78 -6.92 -36.01 22.69
CA PRO A 78 -6.27 -37.31 22.69
C PRO A 78 -6.02 -37.86 21.28
N PHE A 79 -6.78 -37.38 20.29
CA PHE A 79 -6.71 -37.81 18.90
C PHE A 79 -6.66 -36.60 17.97
N TRP A 80 -5.73 -36.62 17.01
CA TRP A 80 -5.48 -35.51 16.09
C TRP A 80 -6.02 -35.77 14.70
N SER A 81 -6.13 -37.03 14.31
CA SER A 81 -6.66 -37.41 12.99
C SER A 81 -7.44 -38.72 13.02
N LEU A 82 -8.31 -38.87 12.05
CA LEU A 82 -9.10 -40.07 11.80
C LEU A 82 -8.79 -40.56 10.38
N GLU A 83 -8.53 -41.85 10.25
CA GLU A 83 -8.28 -42.51 8.98
C GLU A 83 -9.40 -43.49 8.65
N LYS A 84 -9.88 -43.45 7.41
CA LYS A 84 -10.84 -44.40 6.86
C LYS A 84 -10.11 -45.41 5.97
N THR A 85 -10.09 -46.67 6.40
CA THR A 85 -9.51 -47.81 5.69
C THR A 85 -10.59 -48.81 5.30
N ALA A 86 -10.20 -49.91 4.65
CA ALA A 86 -11.12 -51.01 4.35
C ALA A 86 -11.55 -51.78 5.61
N GLN A 87 -10.72 -51.76 6.65
CA GLN A 87 -10.93 -52.44 7.94
C GLN A 87 -11.76 -51.62 8.92
N GLY A 88 -12.05 -50.35 8.62
CA GLY A 88 -12.85 -49.47 9.46
C GLY A 88 -12.29 -48.07 9.60
N LEU A 89 -12.66 -47.41 10.70
CA LEU A 89 -12.19 -46.09 11.08
C LEU A 89 -11.13 -46.23 12.19
N PHE A 90 -10.02 -45.51 12.06
CA PHE A 90 -8.90 -45.57 13.01
C PHE A 90 -8.55 -44.16 13.51
N LEU A 91 -8.52 -43.98 14.83
CA LEU A 91 -8.10 -42.76 15.50
C LEU A 91 -6.59 -42.77 15.68
N HIS A 92 -5.94 -41.65 15.34
CA HIS A 92 -4.51 -41.45 15.47
C HIS A 92 -4.23 -40.42 16.57
N GLY A 93 -3.43 -40.83 17.55
CA GLY A 93 -2.97 -40.03 18.69
C GLY A 93 -1.49 -40.31 18.99
N ALA A 94 -1.05 -40.11 20.24
CA ALA A 94 0.35 -40.27 20.64
C ALA A 94 0.90 -41.70 20.65
N GLY A 95 0.07 -42.70 20.32
CA GLY A 95 0.45 -44.10 20.23
C GLY A 95 -0.11 -44.76 18.96
N ASP A 96 -0.19 -46.09 18.99
CA ASP A 96 -0.70 -46.87 17.87
C ASP A 96 -2.14 -46.48 17.51
N PRO A 97 -2.51 -46.50 16.21
CA PRO A 97 -3.87 -46.21 15.79
C PRO A 97 -4.88 -47.15 16.44
N ILE A 98 -5.94 -46.60 17.04
CA ILE A 98 -6.98 -47.39 17.69
C ILE A 98 -8.26 -47.43 16.84
N PRO A 99 -9.00 -48.55 16.79
CA PRO A 99 -10.29 -48.59 16.11
C PRO A 99 -11.28 -47.59 16.74
N ALA A 100 -11.89 -46.76 15.91
CA ALA A 100 -12.96 -45.86 16.31
C ALA A 100 -14.24 -46.66 16.55
N THR A 101 -14.77 -46.65 17.78
CA THR A 101 -16.08 -47.23 18.09
C THR A 101 -17.16 -46.16 17.91
N ASN A 102 -18.37 -46.55 17.50
CA ASN A 102 -19.48 -45.64 17.14
C ASN A 102 -20.04 -44.78 18.31
N GLN A 103 -19.39 -44.76 19.48
CA GLN A 103 -19.79 -43.92 20.59
C GLN A 103 -19.05 -42.58 20.52
N HIS A 104 -19.79 -41.52 20.16
CA HIS A 104 -19.44 -40.11 20.30
C HIS A 104 -18.02 -39.73 19.82
N LEU A 105 -17.74 -39.95 18.53
CA LEU A 105 -16.55 -39.36 17.92
C LEU A 105 -16.66 -37.83 17.92
N PRO A 106 -15.61 -37.09 18.34
CA PRO A 106 -15.54 -35.65 18.17
C PRO A 106 -15.73 -35.25 16.70
N PRO A 107 -16.20 -34.03 16.40
CA PRO A 107 -16.34 -33.59 15.02
C PRO A 107 -14.96 -33.47 14.34
N PHE A 108 -14.64 -34.43 13.46
CA PHE A 108 -13.46 -34.40 12.60
C PHE A 108 -13.77 -33.69 11.28
N CYS A 109 -12.84 -32.87 10.80
CA CYS A 109 -12.93 -32.17 9.52
C CYS A 109 -12.23 -32.98 8.42
N PRO A 110 -12.82 -33.13 7.22
CA PRO A 110 -12.18 -33.87 6.13
C PRO A 110 -11.00 -33.09 5.53
N CYS A 111 -9.91 -33.78 5.25
CA CYS A 111 -8.75 -33.23 4.51
C CYS A 111 -8.34 -34.08 3.30
N GLY A 112 -9.08 -35.14 3.02
CA GLY A 112 -8.90 -36.04 1.88
C GLY A 112 -9.96 -37.14 1.85
N PRO A 113 -9.90 -38.07 0.88
CA PRO A 113 -10.89 -39.15 0.75
C PRO A 113 -10.85 -40.16 1.89
N ARG A 114 -9.71 -40.28 2.58
CA ARG A 114 -9.49 -41.21 3.69
C ARG A 114 -9.07 -40.54 5.00
N TRP A 115 -8.75 -39.26 4.97
CA TRP A 115 -8.13 -38.57 6.09
C TRP A 115 -9.00 -37.43 6.58
N PHE A 116 -9.12 -37.35 7.90
CA PHE A 116 -9.79 -36.28 8.62
C PHE A 116 -8.90 -35.84 9.78
N PHE A 117 -9.07 -34.62 10.25
CA PHE A 117 -8.29 -34.04 11.35
C PHE A 117 -9.22 -33.44 12.40
N HIS A 118 -8.75 -33.43 13.65
CA HIS A 118 -9.48 -32.77 14.72
C HIS A 118 -9.20 -31.25 14.64
N PRO A 119 -10.22 -30.38 14.55
CA PRO A 119 -10.00 -28.95 14.33
C PRO A 119 -9.18 -28.30 15.46
N ARG A 120 -9.37 -28.72 16.73
CA ARG A 120 -8.57 -28.21 17.86
C ARG A 120 -7.08 -28.61 17.83
N SER A 121 -6.73 -29.65 17.06
CA SER A 121 -5.33 -30.04 16.83
C SER A 121 -4.66 -29.29 15.69
N LEU A 122 -5.42 -28.53 14.87
CA LEU A 122 -4.87 -27.72 13.80
C LEU A 122 -4.01 -26.59 14.39
N ARG A 123 -2.89 -26.27 13.72
CA ARG A 123 -2.02 -25.13 14.05
C ARG A 123 -1.87 -24.17 12.89
N ARG A 124 -1.69 -24.68 11.68
CA ARG A 124 -1.52 -23.84 10.49
C ARG A 124 -2.15 -24.49 9.27
N ILE A 125 -2.62 -23.66 8.35
CA ILE A 125 -3.03 -24.09 7.01
C ILE A 125 -1.95 -23.61 6.04
N GLU A 126 -1.17 -24.56 5.54
CA GLU A 126 -0.07 -24.32 4.62
C GLU A 126 -0.57 -24.44 3.17
N LYS A 127 0.23 -23.96 2.20
CA LYS A 127 -0.13 -24.01 0.77
C LYS A 127 -0.53 -25.42 0.29
N ASP A 128 0.12 -26.45 0.81
CA ASP A 128 -0.03 -27.84 0.36
C ASP A 128 -0.51 -28.82 1.46
N GLY A 129 -0.92 -28.30 2.62
CA GLY A 129 -1.30 -29.16 3.74
C GLY A 129 -1.75 -28.44 5.01
N LEU A 130 -1.92 -29.24 6.05
CA LEU A 130 -2.30 -28.82 7.40
C LEU A 130 -1.19 -29.21 8.36
N LEU A 131 -0.75 -28.27 9.20
CA LEU A 131 0.17 -28.54 10.29
C LEU A 131 -0.65 -28.76 11.57
N LEU A 132 -0.47 -29.92 12.20
CA LEU A 132 -1.11 -30.28 13.45
C LEU A 132 -0.20 -29.98 14.66
N GLU A 133 -0.78 -30.00 15.86
CA GLU A 133 -0.13 -29.67 17.13
C GLU A 133 1.07 -30.57 17.48
N ASN A 134 1.06 -31.80 16.99
CA ASN A 134 2.15 -32.76 17.17
C ASN A 134 3.27 -32.60 16.11
N GLY A 135 3.19 -31.58 15.25
CA GLY A 135 4.12 -31.35 14.14
C GLY A 135 3.86 -32.20 12.89
N ARG A 136 2.84 -33.08 12.90
CA ARG A 136 2.46 -33.87 11.72
C ARG A 136 1.87 -32.97 10.66
N ARG A 137 2.29 -33.17 9.41
CA ARG A 137 1.73 -32.53 8.23
C ARG A 137 0.77 -33.46 7.52
N LEU A 138 -0.47 -33.03 7.33
CA LEU A 138 -1.45 -33.73 6.50
C LEU A 138 -1.53 -33.05 5.14
N ARG A 139 -1.30 -33.81 4.07
CA ARG A 139 -1.36 -33.28 2.70
C ARG A 139 -2.81 -33.00 2.30
N VAL A 140 -3.05 -31.82 1.71
CA VAL A 140 -4.37 -31.45 1.16
C VAL A 140 -4.22 -31.19 -0.32
N THR A 141 -4.87 -32.00 -1.15
CA THR A 141 -4.84 -31.79 -2.61
C THR A 141 -5.69 -30.57 -2.98
N PRO A 142 -5.42 -29.90 -4.12
CA PRO A 142 -6.19 -28.73 -4.56
C PRO A 142 -7.71 -28.95 -4.58
N SER A 143 -8.16 -30.14 -4.99
CA SER A 143 -9.58 -30.53 -5.01
C SER A 143 -10.27 -30.63 -3.64
N TRP A 144 -9.51 -30.71 -2.55
CA TRP A 144 -10.03 -30.80 -1.18
C TRP A 144 -9.93 -29.49 -0.40
N LYS A 145 -9.23 -28.47 -0.93
CA LYS A 145 -9.05 -27.18 -0.23
C LYS A 145 -10.37 -26.50 0.10
N GLY A 146 -11.29 -26.41 -0.86
CA GLY A 146 -12.63 -25.83 -0.62
C GLY A 146 -13.37 -26.53 0.52
N LYS A 147 -13.40 -27.87 0.51
CA LYS A 147 -14.06 -28.66 1.57
C LYS A 147 -13.44 -28.46 2.95
N VAL A 148 -12.12 -28.30 3.02
CA VAL A 148 -11.42 -27.98 4.28
C VAL A 148 -11.84 -26.61 4.78
N LEU A 149 -11.84 -25.59 3.91
CA LEU A 149 -12.26 -24.23 4.25
C LEU A 149 -13.72 -24.18 4.70
N ASP A 150 -14.62 -24.83 3.96
CA ASP A 150 -16.05 -24.93 4.29
C ASP A 150 -16.25 -25.59 5.66
N SER A 151 -15.52 -26.68 5.94
CA SER A 151 -15.60 -27.40 7.22
C SER A 151 -15.06 -26.59 8.40
N LEU A 152 -14.20 -25.62 8.14
CA LEU A 152 -13.64 -24.69 9.13
C LEU A 152 -14.40 -23.36 9.20
N GLY A 153 -15.41 -23.15 8.34
CA GLY A 153 -16.15 -21.90 8.24
C GLY A 153 -15.32 -20.73 7.71
N LEU A 154 -14.30 -21.00 6.89
CA LEU A 154 -13.39 -20.00 6.35
C LEU A 154 -13.75 -19.62 4.90
N PRO A 155 -13.77 -18.33 4.55
CA PRO A 155 -14.04 -17.90 3.18
C PRO A 155 -12.85 -18.13 2.23
N SER A 156 -11.63 -18.12 2.76
CA SER A 156 -10.38 -18.20 2.00
C SER A 156 -9.21 -18.57 2.91
N LEU A 157 -8.02 -18.78 2.31
CA LEU A 157 -6.75 -18.92 3.03
C LEU A 157 -6.13 -17.59 3.46
N GLN A 158 -6.76 -16.48 3.09
CA GLN A 158 -6.26 -15.14 3.29
C GLN A 158 -7.40 -14.26 3.84
N LEU A 159 -7.31 -13.99 5.12
CA LEU A 159 -8.20 -13.17 5.92
C LEU A 159 -7.91 -11.67 5.78
N LEU A 160 -6.65 -11.29 5.54
CA LEU A 160 -6.20 -9.90 5.48
C LEU A 160 -5.86 -9.48 4.04
N PRO A 161 -6.04 -8.19 3.70
CA PRO A 161 -5.62 -7.67 2.40
C PRO A 161 -4.14 -7.91 2.12
N ASP A 162 -3.83 -8.21 0.87
CA ASP A 162 -2.47 -8.38 0.33
C ASP A 162 -1.50 -7.24 0.70
N SER A 163 -2.03 -6.02 0.75
CA SER A 163 -1.31 -4.81 1.12
C SER A 163 -0.74 -4.83 2.55
N LEU A 164 -1.35 -5.59 3.46
CA LEU A 164 -0.90 -5.74 4.84
C LEU A 164 -0.02 -6.98 5.05
N THR A 165 -0.18 -8.02 4.22
CA THR A 165 0.45 -9.33 4.43
C THR A 165 1.74 -9.51 3.64
N ARG A 166 1.89 -8.85 2.49
CA ARG A 166 3.06 -9.01 1.60
C ARG A 166 4.40 -8.62 2.25
N PRO A 167 4.56 -7.44 2.88
CA PRO A 167 5.69 -7.16 3.77
C PRO A 167 5.42 -7.54 5.24
N PHE A 168 4.26 -8.16 5.51
CA PHE A 168 3.67 -8.40 6.83
C PHE A 168 3.83 -7.22 7.81
N LEU A 169 2.94 -6.24 7.69
CA LEU A 169 2.92 -5.04 8.51
C LEU A 169 2.38 -5.35 9.90
N ARG A 170 3.16 -5.10 10.95
CA ARG A 170 2.77 -5.39 12.32
C ARG A 170 3.27 -4.36 13.32
N GLU A 171 2.59 -4.32 14.46
CA GLU A 171 2.99 -3.58 15.65
C GLU A 171 4.15 -4.28 16.35
N PHE A 172 4.99 -3.48 17.02
CA PHE A 172 6.11 -3.94 17.83
C PHE A 172 6.02 -3.32 19.22
N PRO A 173 6.36 -4.07 20.29
CA PRO A 173 6.39 -3.55 21.66
C PRO A 173 7.61 -2.66 21.95
N PHE A 174 8.42 -2.39 20.93
CA PHE A 174 9.65 -1.59 21.00
C PHE A 174 9.76 -0.68 19.78
N GLU A 175 10.53 0.39 19.89
CA GLU A 175 10.86 1.27 18.77
C GLU A 175 11.92 0.64 17.85
N ILE A 176 11.56 0.40 16.59
CA ILE A 176 12.44 -0.23 15.58
C ILE A 176 13.70 0.62 15.37
N ALA A 177 13.57 1.95 15.28
CA ALA A 177 14.69 2.84 14.98
C ALA A 177 15.77 2.89 16.07
N THR A 178 15.46 2.46 17.29
CA THR A 178 16.39 2.42 18.44
C THR A 178 16.68 0.99 18.90
N ALA A 179 16.04 -0.02 18.30
CA ALA A 179 16.22 -1.42 18.66
C ALA A 179 17.67 -1.92 18.45
N PRO A 180 18.20 -2.74 19.38
CA PRO A 180 19.51 -3.38 19.23
C PRO A 180 19.61 -4.28 17.99
N ARG A 181 20.83 -4.53 17.53
CA ARG A 181 21.11 -5.33 16.33
C ARG A 181 20.46 -6.72 16.40
N GLU A 182 20.55 -7.38 17.55
CA GLU A 182 20.07 -8.74 17.76
C GLU A 182 18.54 -8.82 17.64
N ILE A 183 17.85 -7.77 18.10
CA ILE A 183 16.39 -7.63 17.97
C ILE A 183 16.02 -7.37 16.51
N LEU A 184 16.75 -6.49 15.82
CA LEU A 184 16.52 -6.20 14.41
C LEU A 184 16.71 -7.44 13.53
N GLN A 185 17.80 -8.19 13.73
CA GLN A 185 18.09 -9.40 12.96
C GLN A 185 17.08 -10.52 13.19
N ARG A 186 16.53 -10.60 14.41
CA ARG A 186 15.48 -11.57 14.73
C ARG A 186 14.17 -11.30 14.00
N HIS A 187 13.79 -10.03 13.88
CA HIS A 187 12.47 -9.66 13.38
C HIS A 187 12.43 -9.22 11.92
N PHE A 188 13.57 -8.82 11.35
CA PHE A 188 13.64 -8.26 10.00
C PHE A 188 14.67 -9.01 9.15
N PRO A 189 14.27 -10.11 8.50
CA PRO A 189 15.19 -10.91 7.69
C PRO A 189 15.66 -10.18 6.43
N THR A 190 14.94 -9.13 6.00
CA THR A 190 15.25 -8.38 4.78
C THR A 190 15.14 -6.87 4.98
N ALA A 191 15.82 -6.10 4.12
CA ALA A 191 15.68 -4.64 4.07
C ALA A 191 14.23 -4.23 3.80
N ALA A 192 13.52 -4.95 2.92
CA ALA A 192 12.13 -4.65 2.58
C ALA A 192 11.19 -4.76 3.81
N THR A 193 11.31 -5.84 4.58
CA THR A 193 10.53 -6.05 5.81
C THR A 193 10.82 -4.98 6.86
N LEU A 194 12.09 -4.55 6.99
CA LEU A 194 12.48 -3.50 7.93
C LEU A 194 11.90 -2.15 7.51
N ILE A 195 12.11 -1.75 6.25
CA ILE A 195 11.63 -0.47 5.70
C ILE A 195 10.12 -0.34 5.88
N ALA A 196 9.37 -1.36 5.45
CA ALA A 196 7.91 -1.34 5.48
C ALA A 196 7.36 -1.24 6.91
N ASN A 197 7.92 -2.00 7.85
CA ASN A 197 7.48 -1.97 9.25
C ASN A 197 7.94 -0.69 9.99
N LEU A 198 9.07 -0.09 9.62
CA LEU A 198 9.49 1.19 10.18
C LEU A 198 8.59 2.34 9.71
N LEU A 199 8.17 2.33 8.44
CA LEU A 199 7.14 3.24 7.91
C LEU A 199 5.81 3.03 8.64
N TRP A 200 5.41 1.78 8.84
CA TRP A 200 4.20 1.43 9.57
C TRP A 200 4.23 1.92 11.03
N GLN A 201 5.30 1.66 11.77
CA GLN A 201 5.45 2.15 13.15
C GLN A 201 5.46 3.68 13.23
N THR A 202 6.05 4.37 12.24
CA THR A 202 6.02 5.83 12.16
C THR A 202 4.59 6.35 12.07
N LEU A 203 3.77 5.73 11.21
CA LEU A 203 2.36 6.04 11.09
C LEU A 203 1.61 5.80 12.41
N GLU A 204 1.84 4.66 13.06
CA GLU A 204 1.21 4.31 14.35
C GLU A 204 1.52 5.34 15.43
N TYR A 205 2.80 5.67 15.61
CA TYR A 205 3.24 6.68 16.56
C TYR A 205 2.57 8.03 16.31
N ARG A 206 2.50 8.48 15.05
CA ARG A 206 1.87 9.76 14.73
C ARG A 206 0.36 9.76 14.97
N ARG A 207 -0.33 8.65 14.68
CA ARG A 207 -1.77 8.50 14.98
C ARG A 207 -2.05 8.50 16.48
N LEU A 208 -1.12 8.01 17.30
CA LEU A 208 -1.18 8.07 18.76
C LEU A 208 -0.76 9.44 19.32
N GLY A 209 -0.42 10.42 18.47
CA GLY A 209 0.00 11.76 18.87
C GLY A 209 1.47 11.88 19.29
N SER A 210 2.28 10.84 19.08
CA SER A 210 3.71 10.87 19.41
C SER A 210 4.50 11.75 18.44
N SER A 211 5.29 12.69 18.98
CA SER A 211 6.12 13.60 18.21
C SER A 211 7.49 13.00 17.87
N ILE A 212 7.51 11.94 17.07
CA ILE A 212 8.76 11.29 16.63
C ILE A 212 9.53 12.17 15.64
N GLN A 213 10.82 12.39 15.90
CA GLN A 213 11.67 13.30 15.11
C GLN A 213 12.42 12.60 13.97
N TYR A 214 11.70 11.79 13.20
CA TYR A 214 12.25 11.01 12.10
C TYR A 214 12.54 11.81 10.83
N GLY A 215 12.44 13.13 10.87
CA GLY A 215 12.65 14.01 9.73
C GLY A 215 11.34 14.33 9.02
N GLN A 216 11.24 15.56 8.52
CA GLN A 216 10.04 16.09 7.87
C GLN A 216 10.13 16.04 6.33
N THR A 217 11.20 15.47 5.78
CA THR A 217 11.36 15.31 4.33
C THR A 217 11.69 13.86 4.02
N HIS A 218 11.43 13.42 2.79
CA HIS A 218 11.77 12.07 2.33
C HIS A 218 13.24 11.74 2.58
N ARG A 219 14.12 12.68 2.24
CA ARG A 219 15.56 12.57 2.48
C ARG A 219 15.87 12.57 3.98
N GLY A 220 15.22 13.44 4.75
CA GLY A 220 15.36 13.46 6.21
C GLY A 220 15.02 12.11 6.85
N TYR A 221 13.92 11.49 6.41
CA TYR A 221 13.48 10.17 6.84
C TYR A 221 14.42 9.04 6.43
N TRP A 222 14.95 9.10 5.22
CA TRP A 222 15.99 8.18 4.78
C TRP A 222 17.21 8.23 5.71
N TYR A 223 17.72 9.43 6.02
CA TYR A 223 18.96 9.58 6.78
C TYR A 223 18.80 9.43 8.30
N ARG A 224 17.66 9.81 8.88
CA ARG A 224 17.50 9.84 10.35
C ARG A 224 17.17 8.48 10.93
N PRO A 225 15.95 7.92 10.76
CA PRO A 225 15.65 6.60 11.31
C PRO A 225 16.17 5.48 10.40
N LEU A 226 16.07 5.61 9.08
CA LEU A 226 16.08 4.42 8.22
C LEU A 226 17.49 3.90 7.91
N LEU A 227 18.38 4.75 7.38
CA LEU A 227 19.74 4.37 7.00
C LEU A 227 20.51 3.76 8.18
N ALA A 228 20.50 4.45 9.32
CA ALA A 228 21.19 3.98 10.53
C ALA A 228 20.63 2.64 11.04
N THR A 229 19.31 2.42 10.93
CA THR A 229 18.68 1.16 11.35
C THR A 229 19.01 0.01 10.41
N LEU A 230 19.02 0.26 9.09
CA LEU A 230 19.42 -0.73 8.08
C LEU A 230 20.89 -1.15 8.23
N GLU A 231 21.78 -0.18 8.50
CA GLU A 231 23.20 -0.45 8.78
C GLU A 231 23.36 -1.27 10.07
N ARG A 232 22.67 -0.89 11.15
CA ARG A 232 22.70 -1.60 12.44
C ARG A 232 22.18 -3.03 12.34
N ALA A 233 21.14 -3.27 11.52
CA ALA A 233 20.63 -4.60 11.23
C ALA A 233 21.60 -5.46 10.40
N GLY A 234 22.60 -4.84 9.76
CA GLY A 234 23.51 -5.51 8.83
C GLY A 234 22.89 -5.79 7.46
N LEU A 235 21.83 -5.07 7.09
CA LEU A 235 21.10 -5.26 5.83
C LEU A 235 21.70 -4.43 4.67
N ILE A 236 22.61 -3.51 4.98
CA ILE A 236 23.42 -2.75 4.01
C ILE A 236 24.88 -2.65 4.49
N PRO A 237 25.76 -3.58 4.10
CA PRO A 237 27.13 -3.61 4.63
C PRO A 237 28.08 -2.60 3.97
N HIS A 238 27.75 -2.05 2.79
CA HIS A 238 28.65 -1.15 2.03
C HIS A 238 27.92 0.01 1.34
N LEU A 239 28.64 1.11 1.12
CA LEU A 239 28.14 2.33 0.44
C LEU A 239 27.50 2.05 -0.94
N ARG A 240 27.98 1.04 -1.69
CA ARG A 240 27.40 0.66 -2.99
C ARG A 240 25.98 0.10 -2.89
N HIS A 241 25.59 -0.42 -1.73
CA HIS A 241 24.23 -0.92 -1.47
C HIS A 241 23.28 0.17 -0.97
N LYS A 242 23.81 1.34 -0.59
CA LYS A 242 23.00 2.46 -0.14
C LYS A 242 22.04 2.95 -1.21
N THR A 243 22.51 3.11 -2.45
CA THR A 243 21.65 3.52 -3.57
C THR A 243 20.54 2.49 -3.82
N GLY A 244 20.86 1.19 -3.78
CA GLY A 244 19.87 0.14 -3.96
C GLY A 244 18.81 0.13 -2.84
N ALA A 245 19.22 0.33 -1.59
CA ALA A 245 18.29 0.42 -0.47
C ALA A 245 17.45 1.70 -0.48
N GLU A 246 18.00 2.82 -0.96
CA GLU A 246 17.25 4.07 -1.14
C GLU A 246 16.20 3.95 -2.24
N LEU A 247 16.54 3.28 -3.36
CA LEU A 247 15.57 2.93 -4.40
C LEU A 247 14.46 2.01 -3.85
N LEU A 248 14.83 0.94 -3.13
CA LEU A 248 13.86 0.06 -2.48
C LEU A 248 12.93 0.81 -1.50
N TYR A 249 13.48 1.76 -0.74
CA TYR A 249 12.69 2.62 0.13
C TYR A 249 11.68 3.47 -0.65
N ASN A 250 12.12 4.12 -1.72
CA ASN A 250 11.24 4.92 -2.58
C ASN A 250 10.16 4.05 -3.23
N ASP A 251 10.49 2.85 -3.70
CA ASP A 251 9.56 1.92 -4.31
C ASP A 251 8.51 1.44 -3.30
N LEU A 252 8.93 1.04 -2.10
CA LEU A 252 8.00 0.63 -1.03
C LEU A 252 7.11 1.78 -0.58
N LEU A 253 7.67 2.98 -0.41
CA LEU A 253 6.91 4.16 -0.03
C LEU A 253 5.86 4.52 -1.09
N ASN A 254 6.27 4.58 -2.36
CA ASN A 254 5.36 4.85 -3.48
C ASN A 254 4.29 3.77 -3.61
N ARG A 255 4.64 2.51 -3.38
CA ARG A 255 3.69 1.39 -3.39
C ARG A 255 2.67 1.49 -2.26
N MET A 256 3.14 1.64 -1.02
CA MET A 256 2.30 1.71 0.18
C MET A 256 1.33 2.91 0.12
N ILE A 257 1.84 4.05 -0.38
CA ILE A 257 1.05 5.27 -0.54
C ILE A 257 0.20 5.21 -1.80
N GLY A 258 0.66 4.59 -2.89
CA GLY A 258 0.04 4.57 -4.22
C GLY A 258 -0.84 3.35 -4.45
N GLU A 259 -0.25 2.20 -4.75
CA GLU A 259 -0.99 0.96 -5.03
C GLU A 259 -1.84 0.51 -3.84
N ASP A 260 -1.22 0.39 -2.67
CA ASP A 260 -1.80 -0.26 -1.50
C ASP A 260 -2.73 0.69 -0.69
N ARG A 261 -2.64 2.00 -0.94
CA ARG A 261 -3.46 3.07 -0.32
C ARG A 261 -3.53 3.04 1.22
N LEU A 262 -2.42 2.69 1.87
CA LEU A 262 -2.39 2.49 3.32
C LEU A 262 -2.40 3.80 4.12
N PHE A 263 -1.77 4.83 3.59
CA PHE A 263 -1.63 6.16 4.18
C PHE A 263 -1.13 7.17 3.13
N CYS A 264 -1.01 8.44 3.53
CA CYS A 264 -0.52 9.55 2.73
C CYS A 264 0.85 10.07 3.25
N TYR A 265 1.57 10.87 2.46
CA TYR A 265 2.86 11.45 2.87
C TYR A 265 2.74 12.32 4.13
N ARG A 266 1.64 13.07 4.26
CA ARG A 266 1.35 13.87 5.46
C ARG A 266 1.15 13.04 6.72
N ASP A 267 0.64 11.82 6.60
CA ASP A 267 0.43 10.95 7.75
C ASP A 267 1.75 10.53 8.39
N LEU A 268 2.82 10.42 7.59
CA LEU A 268 4.21 10.23 8.06
C LEU A 268 4.84 11.52 8.63
N GLY A 269 4.18 12.66 8.48
CA GLY A 269 4.66 13.96 8.97
C GLY A 269 5.58 14.69 8.02
N PHE A 270 5.56 14.35 6.74
CA PHE A 270 6.34 15.09 5.75
C PHE A 270 5.76 16.49 5.54
N SER A 271 6.65 17.45 5.43
CA SER A 271 6.37 18.82 5.06
C SER A 271 6.31 18.96 3.55
N ASP A 272 5.48 19.90 3.12
CA ASP A 272 5.35 20.26 1.72
C ASP A 272 6.61 20.96 1.20
N ALA A 273 7.41 20.25 0.42
CA ALA A 273 8.58 20.80 -0.26
C ALA A 273 8.24 21.53 -1.57
N PHE A 274 6.99 21.42 -2.04
CA PHE A 274 6.53 21.87 -3.37
C PHE A 274 5.64 23.11 -3.29
N GLN A 275 5.68 23.84 -2.17
CA GLN A 275 4.86 25.03 -1.96
C GLN A 275 5.13 26.12 -3.00
N ARG A 276 6.36 26.19 -3.51
CA ARG A 276 6.77 27.17 -4.55
C ARG A 276 6.33 26.77 -5.95
N ASP A 277 5.94 25.51 -6.15
CA ASP A 277 5.60 24.95 -7.46
C ASP A 277 4.08 24.94 -7.70
N ARG A 278 3.34 25.76 -6.95
CA ARG A 278 1.90 25.96 -7.13
C ARG A 278 1.42 27.30 -6.59
N GLU A 279 0.24 27.70 -7.06
CA GLU A 279 -0.54 28.79 -6.49
C GLU A 279 -2.02 28.48 -6.70
N ILE A 280 -2.86 28.73 -5.70
CA ILE A 280 -4.31 28.54 -5.82
C ILE A 280 -4.94 29.82 -6.37
N GLY A 281 -5.73 29.69 -7.43
CA GLY A 281 -6.30 30.82 -8.15
C GLY A 281 -7.32 31.60 -7.32
N ALA A 282 -7.19 32.93 -7.30
CA ALA A 282 -8.08 33.80 -6.54
C ALA A 282 -9.49 33.96 -7.14
N ARG A 283 -9.65 33.77 -8.46
CA ARG A 283 -10.94 33.92 -9.17
C ARG A 283 -11.53 32.59 -9.59
N HIS A 284 -10.68 31.68 -10.06
CA HIS A 284 -11.09 30.39 -10.60
C HIS A 284 -10.22 29.29 -9.98
N PRO A 285 -10.35 29.01 -8.67
CA PRO A 285 -9.56 27.97 -8.01
C PRO A 285 -9.81 26.58 -8.62
N ASN A 286 -10.97 26.39 -9.26
CA ASN A 286 -11.43 25.17 -9.90
C ASN A 286 -10.83 24.90 -11.29
N VAL A 287 -10.11 25.86 -11.88
CA VAL A 287 -9.41 25.67 -13.15
C VAL A 287 -7.93 25.60 -12.85
N ILE A 288 -7.31 24.47 -13.19
CA ILE A 288 -5.91 24.16 -12.91
C ILE A 288 -5.13 24.24 -14.22
N LEU A 289 -4.14 25.13 -14.30
CA LEU A 289 -3.10 25.10 -15.32
C LEU A 289 -1.95 24.20 -14.84
N LEU A 290 -1.84 23.02 -15.44
CA LEU A 290 -0.73 22.11 -15.25
C LEU A 290 0.41 22.50 -16.19
N ILE A 291 1.53 22.97 -15.64
CA ILE A 291 2.71 23.38 -16.40
C ILE A 291 3.72 22.24 -16.32
N GLU A 292 3.99 21.60 -17.47
CA GLU A 292 4.82 20.40 -17.51
C GLU A 292 6.30 20.70 -17.20
N LYS A 293 6.88 21.71 -17.86
CA LYS A 293 8.32 22.02 -17.79
C LYS A 293 8.61 23.22 -16.91
N GLU A 294 9.76 23.18 -16.23
CA GLU A 294 10.29 24.33 -15.48
C GLU A 294 10.58 25.52 -16.40
N ASP A 295 11.09 25.28 -17.62
CA ASP A 295 11.39 26.35 -18.59
C ASP A 295 10.13 27.08 -19.11
N LEU A 296 8.95 26.44 -18.99
CA LEU A 296 7.65 27.04 -19.33
C LEU A 296 7.01 27.78 -18.15
N ALA A 297 7.60 27.68 -16.95
CA ALA A 297 6.97 28.12 -15.71
C ALA A 297 6.65 29.61 -15.71
N ASP A 298 7.58 30.47 -16.13
CA ASP A 298 7.38 31.92 -16.10
C ASP A 298 6.18 32.35 -16.95
N MET A 299 6.11 31.85 -18.19
CA MET A 299 5.02 32.12 -19.12
C MET A 299 3.69 31.56 -18.61
N GLY A 300 3.66 30.30 -18.17
CA GLY A 300 2.46 29.65 -17.65
C GLY A 300 1.94 30.33 -16.38
N GLN A 301 2.82 30.67 -15.44
CA GLN A 301 2.46 31.37 -14.20
C GLN A 301 1.92 32.76 -14.48
N ALA A 302 2.54 33.52 -15.39
CA ALA A 302 2.08 34.85 -15.76
C ALA A 302 0.66 34.79 -16.35
N ALA A 303 0.41 33.84 -17.26
CA ALA A 303 -0.91 33.65 -17.85
C ALA A 303 -1.95 33.17 -16.82
N ALA A 304 -1.58 32.24 -15.94
CA ALA A 304 -2.48 31.78 -14.86
C ALA A 304 -2.86 32.92 -13.91
N ARG A 305 -1.89 33.74 -13.49
CA ARG A 305 -2.12 34.93 -12.66
C ARG A 305 -2.97 35.98 -13.38
N HIS A 306 -2.77 36.16 -14.69
CA HIS A 306 -3.60 37.05 -15.50
C HIS A 306 -5.09 36.70 -15.40
N PHE A 307 -5.43 35.40 -15.44
CA PHE A 307 -6.82 34.93 -15.31
C PHE A 307 -7.27 34.62 -13.88
N GLY A 308 -6.34 34.56 -12.91
CA GLY A 308 -6.64 34.21 -11.52
C GLY A 308 -7.06 32.74 -11.36
N ILE A 309 -6.52 31.86 -12.21
CA ILE A 309 -6.72 30.39 -12.17
C ILE A 309 -5.64 29.74 -11.30
N THR A 310 -5.90 28.53 -10.81
CA THR A 310 -4.90 27.72 -10.09
C THR A 310 -3.82 27.26 -11.05
N TRP A 311 -2.57 27.17 -10.60
CA TRP A 311 -1.49 26.58 -11.39
C TRP A 311 -0.59 25.67 -10.55
N THR A 312 0.06 24.72 -11.22
CA THR A 312 1.13 23.90 -10.63
C THR A 312 2.16 23.50 -11.68
N VAL A 313 3.44 23.46 -11.29
CA VAL A 313 4.56 23.04 -12.12
C VAL A 313 4.98 21.63 -11.72
N THR A 314 5.08 20.69 -12.67
CA THR A 314 5.44 19.30 -12.37
C THR A 314 6.89 18.94 -12.67
N GLY A 315 7.55 19.64 -13.59
CA GLY A 315 8.90 19.28 -14.06
C GLY A 315 8.95 17.91 -14.73
N GLY A 316 7.95 17.60 -15.56
CA GLY A 316 7.74 16.31 -16.23
C GLY A 316 6.48 15.59 -15.75
N VAL A 317 6.54 14.25 -15.66
CA VAL A 317 5.41 13.43 -15.18
C VAL A 317 5.08 13.79 -13.73
N SER A 318 3.79 14.08 -13.48
CA SER A 318 3.28 14.48 -12.16
C SER A 318 3.65 13.45 -11.10
N ARG A 319 4.24 13.91 -9.98
CA ARG A 319 4.62 13.04 -8.86
C ARG A 319 3.46 12.94 -7.87
N LEU A 320 3.31 11.76 -7.28
CA LEU A 320 2.25 11.51 -6.31
C LEU A 320 2.36 12.44 -5.08
N VAL A 321 3.58 12.65 -4.59
CA VAL A 321 3.84 13.52 -3.43
C VAL A 321 3.47 14.98 -3.69
N SER A 322 3.86 15.56 -4.83
CA SER A 322 3.55 16.96 -5.12
C SER A 322 2.05 17.16 -5.31
N THR A 323 1.38 16.19 -5.95
CA THR A 323 -0.08 16.22 -6.14
C THR A 323 -0.83 16.11 -4.82
N GLU A 324 -0.37 15.29 -3.88
CA GLU A 324 -0.97 15.20 -2.53
C GLU A 324 -1.03 16.58 -1.85
N PHE A 325 0.12 17.24 -1.72
CA PHE A 325 0.19 18.54 -1.06
C PHE A 325 -0.55 19.63 -1.84
N PHE A 326 -0.53 19.58 -3.17
CA PHE A 326 -1.35 20.44 -4.02
C PHE A 326 -2.84 20.28 -3.73
N VAL A 327 -3.36 19.05 -3.69
CA VAL A 327 -4.78 18.78 -3.43
C VAL A 327 -5.19 19.28 -2.05
N TYR A 328 -4.38 19.09 -1.03
CA TYR A 328 -4.68 19.61 0.30
C TYR A 328 -4.74 21.14 0.34
N ALA A 329 -3.84 21.82 -0.37
CA ALA A 329 -3.88 23.28 -0.48
C ALA A 329 -5.12 23.76 -1.24
N LEU A 330 -5.52 23.04 -2.29
CA LEU A 330 -6.74 23.34 -3.06
C LEU A 330 -8.00 23.11 -2.22
N GLN A 331 -8.12 21.97 -1.53
CA GLN A 331 -9.26 21.60 -0.69
C GLN A 331 -9.49 22.55 0.49
N ALA A 332 -8.47 23.30 0.90
CA ALA A 332 -8.63 24.36 1.90
C ALA A 332 -9.53 25.51 1.42
N VAL A 333 -9.71 25.69 0.11
CA VAL A 333 -10.51 26.78 -0.47
C VAL A 333 -11.57 26.30 -1.48
N PHE A 334 -11.41 25.11 -2.06
CA PHE A 334 -12.30 24.58 -3.09
C PHE A 334 -12.33 23.05 -3.08
N THR A 335 -13.53 22.47 -3.00
CA THR A 335 -13.72 21.01 -2.85
C THR A 335 -14.58 20.38 -3.95
N GLN A 336 -15.07 21.15 -4.92
CA GLN A 336 -15.89 20.63 -6.01
C GLN A 336 -15.02 20.10 -7.17
N SER A 337 -15.65 19.72 -8.28
CA SER A 337 -14.93 19.26 -9.47
C SER A 337 -14.07 20.35 -10.10
N VAL A 338 -12.93 19.95 -10.65
CA VAL A 338 -11.98 20.84 -11.31
C VAL A 338 -11.93 20.60 -12.82
N ARG A 339 -11.37 21.56 -13.54
CA ARG A 339 -10.88 21.41 -14.91
C ARG A 339 -9.35 21.44 -14.89
N VAL A 340 -8.72 20.62 -15.71
CA VAL A 340 -7.25 20.59 -15.86
C VAL A 340 -6.89 20.97 -17.28
N LEU A 341 -6.19 22.10 -17.42
CA LEU A 341 -5.62 22.59 -18.66
C LEU A 341 -4.11 22.27 -18.65
N VAL A 342 -3.62 21.54 -19.65
CA VAL A 342 -2.23 21.08 -19.71
C VAL A 342 -1.44 21.97 -20.66
N PHE A 343 -0.46 22.68 -20.11
CA PHE A 343 0.57 23.40 -20.83
C PHE A 343 1.87 22.59 -20.81
N GLY A 344 2.01 21.75 -21.83
CA GLY A 344 3.14 20.84 -22.02
C GLY A 344 3.27 20.48 -23.50
N ASP A 345 4.27 19.66 -23.81
CA ASP A 345 4.59 19.33 -25.19
C ASP A 345 3.48 18.52 -25.87
N PHE A 346 3.34 18.69 -27.20
CA PHE A 346 2.48 17.83 -28.01
C PHE A 346 3.25 16.55 -28.36
N ASP A 347 3.37 15.66 -27.39
CA ASP A 347 4.01 14.35 -27.53
C ASP A 347 3.43 13.33 -26.52
N PRO A 348 3.84 12.04 -26.55
CA PRO A 348 3.36 11.05 -25.58
C PRO A 348 3.70 11.37 -24.11
N GLY A 349 4.81 12.07 -23.85
CA GLY A 349 5.24 12.45 -22.50
C GLY A 349 4.34 13.52 -21.88
N GLY A 350 4.08 14.61 -22.61
CA GLY A 350 3.18 15.67 -22.22
C GLY A 350 1.75 15.15 -21.99
N ARG A 351 1.29 14.19 -22.81
CA ARG A 351 0.01 13.50 -22.55
C ARG A 351 0.01 12.70 -21.27
N LEU A 352 1.02 11.87 -21.06
CA LEU A 352 1.14 11.07 -19.84
C LEU A 352 1.15 11.96 -18.59
N ALA A 353 1.82 13.12 -18.63
CA ALA A 353 1.85 14.06 -17.51
C ALA A 353 0.43 14.55 -17.14
N GLY A 354 -0.38 14.93 -18.13
CA GLY A 354 -1.77 15.34 -17.93
C GLY A 354 -2.65 14.24 -17.34
N PHE A 355 -2.61 13.04 -17.93
CA PHE A 355 -3.40 11.90 -17.44
C PHE A 355 -2.99 11.45 -16.04
N SER A 356 -1.68 11.36 -15.78
CA SER A 356 -1.15 10.99 -14.45
C SER A 356 -1.57 12.01 -13.40
N HIS A 357 -1.57 13.31 -13.73
CA HIS A 357 -2.03 14.34 -12.80
C HIS A 357 -3.51 14.17 -12.46
N VAL A 358 -4.38 13.97 -13.45
CA VAL A 358 -5.82 13.73 -13.23
C VAL A 358 -6.09 12.47 -12.40
N GLU A 359 -5.34 11.39 -12.65
CA GLU A 359 -5.42 10.18 -11.83
C GLU A 359 -5.03 10.44 -10.38
N HIS A 360 -3.94 11.18 -10.16
CA HIS A 360 -3.52 11.59 -8.82
C HIS A 360 -4.53 12.53 -8.14
N LEU A 361 -5.18 13.45 -8.87
CA LEU A 361 -6.28 14.26 -8.31
C LEU A 361 -7.43 13.38 -7.83
N ALA A 362 -7.88 12.45 -8.67
CA ALA A 362 -8.96 11.53 -8.34
C ALA A 362 -8.63 10.68 -7.12
N ARG A 363 -7.38 10.26 -6.99
CA ARG A 363 -6.88 9.54 -5.82
C ARG A 363 -7.10 10.30 -4.52
N PHE A 364 -6.81 11.60 -4.50
CA PHE A 364 -6.96 12.45 -3.31
C PHE A 364 -8.36 13.09 -3.24
N GLY A 365 -9.34 12.53 -3.95
CA GLY A 365 -10.75 12.90 -3.84
C GLY A 365 -11.16 14.11 -4.68
N ILE A 366 -10.33 14.59 -5.60
CA ILE A 366 -10.68 15.67 -6.52
C ILE A 366 -11.12 15.10 -7.87
N SER A 367 -12.36 15.35 -8.25
CA SER A 367 -12.91 14.91 -9.53
C SER A 367 -12.55 15.87 -10.67
N CYS A 368 -12.13 15.33 -11.81
CA CYS A 368 -11.96 16.07 -13.07
C CYS A 368 -12.72 15.34 -14.18
N PRO A 369 -14.05 15.53 -14.30
CA PRO A 369 -14.91 14.73 -15.18
C PRO A 369 -14.53 14.78 -16.66
N ALA A 370 -14.02 15.91 -17.13
CA ALA A 370 -13.61 16.11 -18.52
C ALA A 370 -12.24 15.48 -18.87
N GLY A 371 -11.50 14.99 -17.86
CA GLY A 371 -10.10 14.59 -18.04
C GLY A 371 -9.18 15.80 -18.31
N PRO A 372 -7.93 15.56 -18.73
CA PRO A 372 -7.00 16.63 -19.08
C PRO A 372 -7.32 17.26 -20.44
N GLU A 373 -7.38 18.59 -20.49
CA GLU A 373 -7.52 19.38 -21.72
C GLU A 373 -6.15 19.92 -22.16
N PHE A 374 -5.65 19.50 -23.31
CA PHE A 374 -4.32 19.90 -23.80
C PHE A 374 -4.38 21.23 -24.55
N LEU A 375 -3.55 22.20 -24.12
CA LEU A 375 -3.50 23.53 -24.74
C LEU A 375 -2.64 23.58 -25.99
N ILE A 376 -1.61 22.73 -26.05
CA ILE A 376 -0.70 22.65 -27.20
C ILE A 376 -1.20 21.55 -28.13
N THR A 377 -1.74 21.98 -29.27
CA THR A 377 -2.20 21.12 -30.35
C THR A 377 -1.71 21.67 -31.69
N PRO A 378 -1.67 20.88 -32.78
CA PRO A 378 -1.14 21.37 -34.05
C PRO A 378 -1.83 22.64 -34.55
N GLU A 379 -3.12 22.81 -34.25
CA GLU A 379 -3.95 23.94 -34.69
C GLU A 379 -3.56 25.28 -34.06
N VAL A 380 -2.83 25.27 -32.94
CA VAL A 380 -2.35 26.52 -32.32
C VAL A 380 -1.11 27.06 -33.03
N PHE A 381 -0.51 26.30 -33.95
CA PHE A 381 0.67 26.68 -34.72
C PHE A 381 0.32 26.94 -36.20
N THR A 382 1.10 27.82 -36.82
CA THR A 382 1.05 28.00 -38.27
C THR A 382 1.66 26.80 -38.99
N SER A 383 1.28 26.59 -40.25
CA SER A 383 1.87 25.52 -41.07
C SER A 383 3.39 25.67 -41.24
N GLU A 384 3.91 26.89 -41.22
CA GLU A 384 5.35 27.15 -41.29
C GLU A 384 6.06 26.73 -39.99
N GLU A 385 5.51 27.09 -38.83
CA GLU A 385 6.03 26.66 -37.52
C GLU A 385 6.06 25.14 -37.40
N LEU A 386 4.96 24.46 -37.78
CA LEU A 386 4.91 23.00 -37.76
C LEU A 386 5.97 22.39 -38.68
N ARG A 387 6.21 22.96 -39.86
CA ARG A 387 7.24 22.47 -40.79
C ARG A 387 8.66 22.66 -40.23
N LEU A 388 8.93 23.78 -39.57
CA LEU A 388 10.27 24.13 -39.08
C LEU A 388 10.61 23.45 -37.74
N PHE A 389 9.64 23.35 -36.83
CA PHE A 389 9.91 23.06 -35.43
C PHE A 389 9.38 21.71 -34.94
N SER A 390 8.42 21.09 -35.64
CA SER A 390 8.00 19.74 -35.27
C SER A 390 9.15 18.74 -35.48
N ARG A 391 9.16 17.66 -34.70
CA ARG A 391 10.17 16.60 -34.75
C ARG A 391 9.50 15.23 -34.87
N PRO A 392 10.13 14.26 -35.57
CA PRO A 392 9.63 12.88 -35.55
C PRO A 392 9.69 12.34 -34.12
N LEU A 393 8.62 11.63 -33.71
CA LEU A 393 8.60 10.93 -32.44
C LEU A 393 9.45 9.67 -32.53
N SER A 394 10.04 9.27 -31.41
CA SER A 394 10.91 8.09 -31.37
C SER A 394 10.11 6.80 -31.49
N ALA A 395 10.37 5.99 -32.52
CA ALA A 395 9.73 4.68 -32.70
C ALA A 395 10.03 3.68 -31.57
N SER A 396 11.06 3.92 -30.75
CA SER A 396 11.34 3.11 -29.56
C SER A 396 10.39 3.42 -28.38
N ASP A 397 9.65 4.52 -28.43
CA ASP A 397 8.62 4.82 -27.45
C ASP A 397 7.32 4.10 -27.85
N GLY A 398 6.99 3.04 -27.10
CA GLY A 398 5.82 2.20 -27.37
C GLY A 398 4.46 2.91 -27.25
N ARG A 399 4.44 4.19 -26.83
CA ARG A 399 3.22 5.00 -26.71
C ARG A 399 2.89 5.79 -27.98
N VAL A 400 3.79 5.82 -28.97
CA VAL A 400 3.63 6.66 -30.17
C VAL A 400 2.42 6.27 -31.00
N ASP A 401 2.16 4.98 -31.19
CA ASP A 401 1.04 4.51 -32.01
C ASP A 401 -0.31 4.92 -31.39
N GLU A 402 -0.45 4.75 -30.08
CA GLU A 402 -1.63 5.20 -29.32
C GLU A 402 -1.79 6.73 -29.40
N PHE A 403 -0.69 7.49 -29.23
CA PHE A 403 -0.70 8.94 -29.35
C PHE A 403 -1.19 9.39 -30.73
N VAL A 404 -0.68 8.80 -31.82
CA VAL A 404 -1.11 9.15 -33.18
C VAL A 404 -2.56 8.76 -33.41
N ALA A 405 -3.01 7.60 -32.92
CA ALA A 405 -4.40 7.17 -33.03
C ALA A 405 -5.36 8.13 -32.31
N GLN A 406 -4.96 8.67 -31.15
CA GLN A 406 -5.79 9.60 -30.37
C GLN A 406 -5.78 11.03 -30.92
N THR A 407 -4.70 11.46 -31.56
CA THR A 407 -4.49 12.88 -31.92
C THR A 407 -4.51 13.17 -33.41
N GLY A 408 -4.36 12.14 -34.24
CA GLY A 408 -4.07 12.30 -35.66
C GLY A 408 -2.62 12.70 -35.96
N GLY A 409 -1.78 12.91 -34.94
CA GLY A 409 -0.41 13.40 -35.11
C GLY A 409 -0.36 14.79 -35.76
N ILE A 410 0.79 15.14 -36.33
CA ILE A 410 0.93 16.38 -37.13
C ILE A 410 0.84 16.00 -38.60
N GLY A 411 -0.27 16.36 -39.25
CA GLY A 411 -0.51 16.02 -40.65
C GLY A 411 -0.59 14.51 -40.92
N GLY A 412 -1.10 13.72 -39.97
CA GLY A 412 -1.17 12.26 -40.06
C GLY A 412 0.15 11.54 -39.75
N GLN A 413 1.20 12.26 -39.34
CA GLN A 413 2.52 11.69 -39.06
C GLN A 413 2.81 11.64 -37.56
N ALA A 414 3.60 10.64 -37.16
CA ALA A 414 4.15 10.48 -35.81
C ALA A 414 5.20 11.56 -35.52
N ARG A 415 4.73 12.79 -35.31
CA ARG A 415 5.55 13.96 -35.00
C ARG A 415 4.98 14.68 -33.79
N GLY A 416 5.88 15.24 -33.00
CA GLY A 416 5.56 16.11 -31.87
C GLY A 416 6.10 17.51 -32.07
N ILE A 417 5.66 18.44 -31.22
CA ILE A 417 6.19 19.81 -31.17
C ILE A 417 6.27 20.25 -29.71
N HIS A 418 7.38 20.89 -29.35
CA HIS A 418 7.58 21.41 -28.01
C HIS A 418 6.73 22.67 -27.78
N ALA A 419 6.17 22.79 -26.58
CA ALA A 419 5.35 23.94 -26.18
C ALA A 419 6.15 25.26 -26.20
N ASP A 420 7.47 25.19 -26.05
CA ASP A 420 8.40 26.33 -26.06
C ASP A 420 8.33 27.14 -27.37
N TRP A 421 7.88 26.50 -28.46
CA TRP A 421 7.66 27.15 -29.76
C TRP A 421 6.40 27.99 -29.84
N LEU A 422 5.53 27.98 -28.82
CA LEU A 422 4.35 28.85 -28.76
C LEU A 422 4.78 30.27 -28.42
N GLN A 423 5.30 30.98 -29.43
CA GLN A 423 5.80 32.34 -29.30
C GLN A 423 4.97 33.32 -30.15
N PRO A 424 4.73 34.55 -29.67
CA PRO A 424 5.16 35.09 -28.38
C PRO A 424 4.23 34.63 -27.23
N PRO A 425 4.60 34.85 -25.94
CA PRO A 425 3.85 34.36 -24.78
C PRO A 425 2.37 34.75 -24.72
N GLU A 426 1.99 35.86 -25.36
CA GLU A 426 0.61 36.35 -25.44
C GLU A 426 -0.33 35.34 -26.11
N ARG A 427 0.19 34.48 -27.00
CA ARG A 427 -0.62 33.41 -27.62
C ARG A 427 -1.20 32.45 -26.60
N LEU A 428 -0.50 32.16 -25.49
CA LEU A 428 -1.05 31.34 -24.41
C LEU A 428 -2.21 32.04 -23.71
N VAL A 429 -2.12 33.37 -23.55
CA VAL A 429 -3.21 34.17 -22.96
C VAL A 429 -4.44 34.08 -23.86
N GLU A 430 -4.29 34.21 -25.17
CA GLU A 430 -5.40 34.08 -26.14
C GLU A 430 -6.04 32.68 -26.12
N ILE A 431 -5.21 31.63 -26.08
CA ILE A 431 -5.70 30.24 -25.99
C ILE A 431 -6.48 30.04 -24.69
N LEU A 432 -5.94 30.48 -23.55
CA LEU A 432 -6.60 30.37 -22.25
C LEU A 432 -7.91 31.17 -22.21
N ASP A 433 -7.91 32.41 -22.73
CA ASP A 433 -9.13 33.24 -22.82
C ASP A 433 -10.21 32.51 -23.62
N GLY A 434 -9.88 31.89 -24.75
CA GLY A 434 -10.81 31.07 -25.54
C GLY A 434 -11.37 29.88 -24.74
N ARG A 435 -10.52 29.16 -24.00
CA ARG A 435 -10.90 28.00 -23.19
C ARG A 435 -11.74 28.36 -21.95
N LEU A 436 -11.58 29.57 -21.44
CA LEU A 436 -12.35 30.11 -20.31
C LEU A 436 -13.68 30.72 -20.78
N ARG A 437 -13.71 31.41 -21.93
CA ARG A 437 -14.94 32.04 -22.49
C ARG A 437 -15.93 31.05 -23.09
N GLY A 438 -15.47 29.89 -23.57
CA GLY A 438 -16.35 28.80 -24.03
C GLY A 438 -17.30 28.25 -22.96
N GLN A 439 -17.31 28.81 -21.75
CA GLN A 439 -18.18 28.47 -20.62
C GLN A 439 -19.47 29.31 -20.53
N GLY A 440 -19.73 30.23 -21.46
CA GLY A 440 -20.88 31.14 -21.42
C GLY A 440 -22.02 30.86 -22.40
N ALA A 441 -22.09 29.69 -23.04
CA ALA A 441 -23.14 29.34 -24.01
C ALA A 441 -23.89 28.06 -23.60
#